data_AF-A0A957MDD5-F1
#
_entry.id   AF-A0A957MDD5-F1
#
_cell.length_a   1.000
_cell.length_b   1.000
_cell.length_c   1.000
_cell.angle_alpha   90.00
_cell.angle_beta   90.00
_cell.angle_gamma   90.00
#
_symmetry.space_group_name_H-M   'P 1'
#
loop_
_entity.id
_entity.type
_entity.pdbx_description
1 polymer ?
#
loop_
_entity_poly.entity_id
_entity_poly.type
_entity_poly.pdbx_seq_one_letter_code
_entity_poly.pdbx_strand_id
1 'polypeptide(L)' 'MLQTKEIDLHATETYPGTQAVARAIALLKAFSDAQPEWNLTDLAQATGLNKTTAFRLLAALEAERLVMRNP' A
#
# COMPACT_ATOMS: atom_id res chain seq x y z
N MET A 1 -8.06 -16.25 32.63
CA MET A 1 -8.90 -16.01 31.44
C MET A 1 -8.08 -15.16 30.48
N LEU A 2 -8.10 -15.51 29.19
CA LEU A 2 -7.13 -15.06 28.19
C LEU A 2 -7.00 -13.54 28.15
N GLN A 3 -5.83 -13.04 28.54
CA GLN A 3 -5.35 -11.72 28.13
C GLN A 3 -4.95 -11.90 26.66
N THR A 4 -5.88 -11.57 25.77
CA THR A 4 -5.63 -11.47 24.32
C THR A 4 -4.57 -10.41 24.15
N LYS A 5 -3.31 -10.84 24.16
CA LYS A 5 -2.13 -10.02 23.90
C LYS A 5 -2.41 -9.28 22.61
N GLU A 6 -2.56 -7.96 22.75
CA GLU A 6 -2.75 -7.03 21.66
C GLU A 6 -1.77 -7.43 20.55
N ILE A 7 -2.33 -7.69 19.37
CA ILE A 7 -1.54 -7.82 18.17
C ILE A 7 -0.96 -6.42 17.99
N ASP A 8 0.25 -6.21 18.51
CA ASP A 8 1.12 -5.12 18.08
C ASP A 8 1.22 -5.26 16.56
N LEU A 9 0.33 -4.57 15.87
CA LEU A 9 0.22 -4.48 14.43
C LEU A 9 1.51 -3.85 13.97
N HIS A 10 2.50 -4.71 13.70
CA HIS A 10 3.82 -4.44 13.15
C HIS A 10 4.07 -2.94 12.97
N ALA A 11 4.49 -2.26 14.04
CA ALA A 11 5.23 -1.02 13.88
C ALA A 11 6.31 -1.35 12.86
N THR A 12 6.20 -0.75 11.67
CA THR A 12 7.04 -1.07 10.51
C THR A 12 8.50 -0.96 10.92
N GLU A 13 9.11 -2.08 11.28
CA GLU A 13 10.56 -2.18 11.41
C GLU A 13 11.10 -1.78 10.05
N THR A 14 11.66 -0.58 10.04
CA THR A 14 12.04 0.07 8.81
C THR A 14 13.37 -0.53 8.41
N TYR A 15 13.34 -1.67 7.71
CA TYR A 15 14.57 -2.32 7.27
C TYR A 15 15.27 -1.39 6.25
N PRO A 16 16.54 -0.99 6.49
CA PRO A 16 17.27 -0.17 5.54
C PRO A 16 17.29 -0.82 4.15
N GLY A 17 17.00 -0.03 3.11
CA GLY A 17 16.96 -0.51 1.72
C GLY A 17 15.63 -1.14 1.27
N THR A 18 14.67 -1.41 2.16
CA THR A 18 13.39 -2.06 1.78
C THR A 18 12.21 -1.09 1.64
N GLN A 19 12.48 0.22 1.63
CA GLN A 19 11.46 1.28 1.59
C GLN A 19 10.47 1.11 0.43
N ALA A 20 10.93 0.68 -0.75
CA ALA A 20 10.06 0.44 -1.90
C ALA A 20 9.02 -0.65 -1.62
N VAL A 21 9.41 -1.72 -0.91
CA VAL A 21 8.52 -2.81 -0.52
C VAL A 21 7.46 -2.31 0.46
N ALA A 22 7.86 -1.62 1.52
CA ALA A 22 6.92 -1.07 2.50
C ALA A 22 5.87 -0.14 1.85
N ARG A 23 6.31 0.71 0.90
CA ARG A 23 5.43 1.61 0.16
C ARG A 23 4.49 0.88 -0.81
N ALA A 24 4.98 -0.15 -1.50
CA ALA A 24 4.15 -0.98 -2.37
C ALA A 24 3.07 -1.72 -1.57
N ILE A 25 3.43 -2.26 -0.40
CA ILE A 25 2.47 -2.89 0.51
C ILE A 25 1.46 -1.87 1.05
N ALA A 26 1.88 -0.64 1.38
CA ALA A 26 0.96 0.42 1.80
C ALA A 26 -0.06 0.77 0.70
N LEU A 27 0.35 0.82 -0.57
CA LEU A 27 -0.56 0.99 -1.70
C LEU A 27 -1.60 -0.14 -1.78
N LEU A 28 -1.18 -1.40 -1.69
CA LEU A 28 -2.09 -2.54 -1.74
C LEU A 28 -3.08 -2.56 -0.56
N LYS A 29 -2.61 -2.21 0.64
CA LYS A 29 -3.44 -2.16 1.85
C LYS A 29 -4.47 -1.03 1.87
N ALA A 30 -4.36 -0.04 0.97
CA ALA A 30 -5.36 1.03 0.86
C ALA A 30 -6.65 0.56 0.15
N PHE A 31 -6.61 -0.55 -0.57
CA PHE A 31 -7.79 -1.14 -1.20
C PHE A 31 -8.59 -1.98 -0.19
N SER A 32 -9.91 -1.95 -0.31
CA SER A 32 -10.82 -2.77 0.50
C SER A 32 -12.10 -3.07 -0.27
N ASP A 33 -12.93 -3.98 0.23
CA ASP A 33 -14.24 -4.26 -0.40
C ASP A 33 -15.16 -3.03 -0.44
N ALA A 34 -15.03 -2.12 0.55
CA ALA A 34 -15.78 -0.86 0.60
C ALA A 34 -15.20 0.21 -0.35
N GLN A 35 -13.92 0.11 -0.69
CA GLN A 35 -13.22 1.02 -1.61
C GLN A 35 -12.27 0.23 -2.52
N PRO A 36 -12.79 -0.42 -3.57
CA PRO A 36 -12.01 -1.26 -4.46
C PRO A 36 -11.29 -0.46 -5.55
N GLU A 37 -11.67 0.80 -5.77
CA GLU A 37 -11.14 1.66 -6.81
C GLU A 37 -10.60 2.96 -6.22
N TRP A 38 -9.52 3.45 -6.84
CA TRP A 38 -8.85 4.66 -6.42
C TRP A 38 -8.44 5.50 -7.60
N ASN A 39 -8.59 6.82 -7.45
CA ASN A 39 -7.87 7.77 -8.29
C ASN A 39 -6.41 7.86 -7.84
N LEU A 40 -5.48 7.96 -8.80
CA LEU A 40 -4.04 7.98 -8.50
C LEU A 40 -3.64 9.06 -7.49
N THR A 41 -4.20 10.27 -7.62
CA THR A 41 -3.87 11.39 -6.72
C THR A 41 -4.33 11.10 -5.29
N ASP A 42 -5.55 10.58 -5.13
CA ASP A 42 -6.16 10.34 -3.82
C ASP A 42 -5.47 9.18 -3.11
N LEU A 43 -5.11 8.12 -3.85
CA LEU A 43 -4.34 7.01 -3.31
C LEU A 43 -2.93 7.42 -2.89
N ALA A 44 -2.26 8.26 -3.69
CA ALA A 44 -0.97 8.81 -3.34
C ALA A 44 -1.05 9.63 -2.04
N GLN A 45 -2.08 10.47 -1.89
CA GLN A 45 -2.32 11.23 -0.68
C GLN A 45 -2.63 10.31 0.53
N ALA A 46 -3.53 9.34 0.37
CA ALA A 46 -3.92 8.41 1.42
C ALA A 46 -2.74 7.57 1.95
N THR A 47 -1.76 7.28 1.10
CA THR A 47 -0.56 6.50 1.44
C THR A 47 0.66 7.36 1.77
N GLY A 48 0.53 8.69 1.76
CA GLY A 48 1.63 9.62 2.03
C GLY A 48 2.74 9.60 0.98
N LEU A 49 2.45 9.14 -0.24
CA LEU A 49 3.39 9.07 -1.36
C LEU A 49 3.24 10.27 -2.27
N ASN A 50 4.35 10.70 -2.89
CA ASN A 50 4.23 11.60 -4.03
C ASN A 50 3.67 10.84 -5.26
N LYS A 51 2.98 11.57 -6.14
CA LYS A 51 2.28 11.02 -7.30
C LYS A 51 3.20 10.20 -8.21
N THR A 52 4.43 10.65 -8.46
CA THR A 52 5.40 9.95 -9.32
C THR A 52 5.82 8.61 -8.71
N THR A 53 6.01 8.53 -7.40
CA THR A 53 6.38 7.31 -6.69
C THR A 53 5.21 6.33 -6.68
N ALA A 54 4.00 6.81 -6.36
CA ALA A 54 2.79 5.99 -6.41
C ALA A 54 2.57 5.43 -7.82
N PHE A 55 2.68 6.27 -8.86
CA PHE A 55 2.53 5.84 -10.25
C PHE A 55 3.53 4.74 -10.64
N ARG A 56 4.83 4.92 -10.32
CA ARG A 56 5.86 3.92 -10.64
C ARG A 56 5.63 2.59 -9.92
N LEU A 57 5.24 2.64 -8.65
CA LEU A 57 4.95 1.43 -7.87
C LEU A 57 3.70 0.73 -8.39
N LEU A 58 2.63 1.48 -8.70
CA LEU A 58 1.40 0.93 -9.28
C LEU A 58 1.67 0.27 -10.64
N ALA A 59 2.50 0.87 -11.50
CA ALA A 59 2.89 0.25 -12.77
C ALA A 59 3.65 -1.09 -12.57
N ALA A 60 4.53 -1.17 -11.56
CA ALA A 60 5.21 -2.42 -11.23
C ALA A 60 4.23 -3.46 -10.66
N LEU A 61 3.32 -3.05 -9.77
CA LEU A 61 2.28 -3.92 -9.21
C LEU A 61 1.29 -4.41 -10.29
N GLU A 62 0.96 -3.57 -11.27
CA GLU A 62 0.12 -3.90 -12.42
C GLU A 62 0.80 -4.95 -13.32
N ALA A 63 2.10 -4.81 -13.59
CA ALA A 63 2.88 -5.79 -14.34
C ALA A 63 2.86 -7.19 -13.70
N GLU A 64 2.84 -7.24 -12.36
CA GLU A 64 2.72 -8.47 -11.56
C GLU A 64 1.26 -8.88 -11.27
N ARG A 65 0.27 -8.19 -11.87
CA ARG A 65 -1.17 -8.46 -11.74
C ARG A 65 -1.72 -8.37 -10.32
N LEU A 66 -1.09 -7.57 -9.46
CA LEU A 66 -1.56 -7.32 -8.09
C LEU A 66 -2.59 -6.20 -8.02
N VAL A 67 -2.60 -5.33 -9.03
CA VAL A 67 -3.61 -4.29 -9.27
C VAL A 67 -3.92 -4.24 -10.76
N MET A 68 -5.01 -3.57 -11.13
CA MET A 68 -5.34 -3.28 -12.52
C MET A 68 -5.71 -1.81 -12.68
N ARG A 69 -5.31 -1.21 -13.81
CA ARG A 69 -5.80 0.11 -14.18
C ARG A 69 -7.17 0.00 -14.85
N ASN A 70 -8.16 0.66 -14.28
CA ASN A 70 -9.45 0.86 -14.95
C ASN A 70 -9.25 1.93 -16.05
N PRO A 71 -9.58 1.66 -17.33
CA PRO A 71 -9.43 2.60 -18.44
C PRO A 71 -10.24 3.89 -18.31
#